data_AF-A0A966PL22-F1
#
_entry.id   AF-A0A966PL22-F1
#
_cell.length_a   1.000
_cell.length_b   1.000
_cell.length_c   1.000
_cell.angle_alpha   90.00
_cell.angle_beta   90.00
_cell.angle_gamma   90.00
#
_symmetry.space_group_name_H-M   'P 1'
#
loop_
_entity.id
_entity.type
_entity.pdbx_description
1 polymer ?
#
loop_
_entity_poly.entity_id
_entity_poly.type
_entity_poly.pdbx_seq_one_letter_code
_entity_poly.pdbx_strand_id
1 'polypeptide(L)'
;MEKINAALDEKFAEDVAEFQQAMVEKIDSYLNYVVENWMKENEIAIESGLRTEIAEDFIHGLQGLFKEHFIEVPEEKYDVLGELQETTEALQAKLDEAIEANVALNNQVNDMRRLAVIEEMSKDLADTEAAKLNKLLEGVEFEDEDLYKEKVSVIKENYFPKAPAATTVVADQAAPLLEDAEQAPSMITENSLVSQYARALSRGIKKQ
;
A
#
# COMPACT_ATOMS: atom_id res chain seq x y z
N MET A 1 86.89 11.28 -43.39
CA MET A 1 86.24 12.54 -42.98
C MET A 1 85.21 12.96 -44.01
N GLU A 2 85.59 13.27 -45.25
CA GLU A 2 84.64 13.73 -46.30
C GLU A 2 83.54 12.70 -46.64
N LYS A 3 83.89 11.41 -46.80
CA LYS A 3 82.89 10.34 -47.02
C LYS A 3 81.94 10.10 -45.84
N ILE A 4 82.39 10.40 -44.62
CA ILE A 4 81.58 10.24 -43.41
C ILE A 4 80.59 11.39 -43.30
N ASN A 5 81.04 12.62 -43.60
CA ASN A 5 80.16 13.80 -43.62
C ASN A 5 79.11 13.68 -44.74
N ALA A 6 79.50 13.25 -45.95
CA ALA A 6 78.55 13.04 -47.04
C ALA A 6 77.48 11.99 -46.70
N ALA A 7 77.85 10.87 -46.08
CA ALA A 7 76.89 9.86 -45.64
C ALA A 7 76.00 10.34 -44.48
N LEU A 8 76.53 11.23 -43.61
CA LEU A 8 75.76 11.85 -42.54
C LEU A 8 74.74 12.84 -43.11
N ASP A 9 75.14 13.67 -44.07
CA ASP A 9 74.26 14.64 -44.75
C ASP A 9 73.17 13.94 -45.58
N GLU A 10 73.52 12.84 -46.25
CA GLU A 10 72.56 11.98 -46.98
C GLU A 10 71.52 11.39 -46.02
N LYS A 11 71.96 10.84 -44.89
CA LYS A 11 71.06 10.30 -43.85
C LYS A 11 70.19 11.39 -43.23
N PHE A 12 70.73 12.57 -42.96
CA PHE A 12 69.93 13.70 -42.46
C PHE A 12 68.87 14.15 -43.47
N ALA A 13 69.19 14.15 -44.77
CA ALA A 13 68.23 14.47 -45.81
C ALA A 13 67.12 13.41 -45.90
N GLU A 14 67.47 12.13 -45.74
CA GLU A 14 66.52 11.01 -45.69
C GLU A 14 65.60 11.10 -44.46
N ASP A 15 66.15 11.31 -43.26
CA ASP A 15 65.39 11.46 -42.01
C ASP A 15 64.44 12.68 -42.08
N VAL A 16 64.87 13.79 -42.69
CA VAL A 16 64.03 14.97 -42.90
C VAL A 16 62.91 14.70 -43.91
N ALA A 17 63.19 13.97 -44.99
CA ALA A 17 62.18 13.60 -45.97
C ALA A 17 61.14 12.65 -45.36
N GLU A 18 61.57 11.65 -44.58
CA GLU A 18 60.68 10.73 -43.87
C GLU A 18 59.82 11.48 -42.85
N PHE A 19 60.40 12.39 -42.07
CA PHE A 19 59.66 13.22 -41.13
C PHE A 19 58.63 14.12 -41.82
N GLN A 20 59.00 14.75 -42.95
CA GLN A 20 58.07 15.56 -43.74
C GLN A 20 56.91 14.72 -44.26
N GLN A 21 57.18 13.52 -44.79
CA GLN A 21 56.15 12.63 -45.29
C GLN A 21 55.21 12.16 -44.17
N ALA A 22 55.75 11.76 -43.03
CA ALA A 22 54.97 11.39 -41.85
C ALA A 22 54.14 12.56 -41.29
N MET A 23 54.64 13.79 -41.38
CA MET A 23 53.91 15.00 -40.98
C MET A 23 52.76 15.30 -41.94
N VAL A 24 52.99 15.18 -43.26
CA VAL A 24 51.95 15.34 -44.28
C VAL A 24 50.83 14.32 -44.09
N GLU A 25 51.17 13.05 -43.87
CA GLU A 25 50.17 12.00 -43.61
C GLU A 25 49.35 12.26 -42.33
N LYS A 26 49.98 12.76 -41.26
CA LYS A 26 49.28 13.14 -40.03
C LYS A 26 48.37 14.34 -40.23
N ILE A 27 48.83 15.35 -40.98
CA ILE A 27 48.04 16.53 -41.31
C ILE A 27 46.84 16.12 -42.17
N ASP A 28 47.03 15.29 -43.19
CA ASP A 28 45.95 14.77 -44.04
C ASP A 28 44.95 13.96 -43.23
N SER A 29 45.42 13.11 -42.31
CA SER A 29 44.55 12.34 -41.40
C SER A 29 43.72 13.27 -40.49
N TYR A 30 44.36 14.29 -39.90
CA TYR A 30 43.66 15.26 -39.06
C TYR A 30 42.64 16.09 -39.85
N LEU A 31 43.01 16.55 -41.04
CA LEU A 31 42.12 17.31 -41.91
C LEU A 31 40.93 16.46 -42.37
N ASN A 32 41.16 15.21 -42.75
CA ASN A 32 40.07 14.29 -43.10
C ASN A 32 39.12 14.08 -41.92
N TYR A 33 39.65 13.88 -40.71
CA TYR A 33 38.83 13.73 -39.51
C TYR A 33 38.01 14.99 -39.21
N VAL A 34 38.61 16.18 -39.30
CA VAL A 34 37.91 17.46 -39.10
C VAL A 34 36.82 17.66 -40.15
N VAL A 35 37.12 17.38 -41.43
CA VAL A 35 36.15 17.50 -42.53
C VAL A 35 34.99 16.51 -42.35
N GLU A 36 35.27 15.26 -41.99
CA GLU A 36 34.23 14.25 -41.76
C GLU A 36 33.32 14.64 -40.59
N ASN A 37 33.89 15.11 -39.49
CA ASN A 37 33.10 15.58 -38.35
C ASN A 37 32.29 16.84 -38.68
N TRP A 38 32.89 17.80 -39.41
CA TRP A 38 32.18 19.00 -39.85
C TRP A 38 31.01 18.66 -40.78
N MET A 39 31.19 17.69 -41.69
CA MET A 39 30.10 17.20 -42.55
C MET A 39 28.99 16.55 -41.71
N LYS A 40 29.33 15.70 -40.74
CA LYS A 40 28.35 15.07 -39.85
C LYS A 40 27.61 16.07 -38.98
N GLU A 41 28.32 17.02 -38.37
CA GLU A 41 27.72 18.05 -37.52
C GLU A 41 26.80 18.97 -38.31
N ASN A 42 27.21 19.38 -39.52
CA ASN A 42 26.34 20.17 -40.38
C ASN A 42 25.14 19.38 -40.88
N GLU A 43 25.28 18.10 -41.20
CA GLU A 43 24.14 17.26 -41.58
C GLU A 43 23.09 17.24 -40.45
N ILE A 44 23.52 17.03 -39.20
CA ILE A 44 22.65 17.06 -38.02
C ILE A 44 22.01 18.44 -37.82
N ALA A 45 22.79 19.52 -37.96
CA ALA A 45 22.29 20.88 -37.82
C ALA A 45 21.27 21.23 -38.91
N ILE A 46 21.53 20.81 -40.15
CA ILE A 46 20.61 20.97 -41.28
C ILE A 46 19.35 20.13 -41.06
N GLU A 47 19.45 18.87 -40.65
CA GLU A 47 18.28 18.02 -40.40
C GLU A 47 17.42 18.56 -39.24
N SER A 48 18.04 19.01 -38.15
CA SER A 48 17.33 19.64 -37.03
C SER A 48 16.69 20.96 -37.44
N GLY A 49 17.39 21.77 -38.24
CA GLY A 49 16.86 23.01 -38.82
C GLY A 49 15.65 22.73 -39.71
N LEU A 50 15.78 21.79 -40.64
CA LEU A 50 14.73 21.38 -41.57
C LEU A 50 13.54 20.74 -40.84
N ARG A 51 13.76 19.95 -39.79
CA ARG A 51 12.68 19.41 -38.96
C ARG A 51 11.93 20.51 -38.22
N THR A 52 12.65 21.54 -37.75
CA THR A 52 12.03 22.72 -37.11
C THR A 52 11.25 23.53 -38.13
N GLU A 53 11.81 23.77 -39.31
CA GLU A 53 11.16 24.47 -40.42
C GLU A 53 9.89 23.72 -40.89
N ILE A 54 9.97 22.40 -41.08
CA ILE A 54 8.79 21.58 -41.42
C ILE A 54 7.74 21.63 -40.31
N ALA A 55 8.14 21.59 -39.04
CA ALA A 55 7.21 21.71 -37.93
C ALA A 55 6.57 23.10 -37.86
N GLU A 56 7.33 24.16 -38.11
CA GLU A 56 6.84 25.54 -38.19
C GLU A 56 5.87 25.71 -39.38
N ASP A 57 6.23 25.24 -40.57
CA ASP A 57 5.36 25.25 -41.75
C ASP A 57 4.09 24.44 -41.53
N PHE A 58 4.19 23.29 -40.86
CA PHE A 58 3.03 22.49 -40.49
C PHE A 58 2.14 23.22 -39.48
N ILE A 59 2.71 23.88 -38.47
CA ILE A 59 1.97 24.68 -37.49
C ILE A 59 1.32 25.90 -38.15
N HIS A 60 2.02 26.59 -39.05
CA HIS A 60 1.46 27.70 -39.82
C HIS A 60 0.35 27.22 -40.77
N GLY A 61 0.52 26.06 -41.41
CA GLY A 61 -0.51 25.42 -42.23
C GLY A 61 -1.74 25.01 -41.41
N LEU A 62 -1.55 24.45 -40.21
CA LEU A 62 -2.63 24.20 -39.26
C LEU A 62 -3.30 25.50 -38.83
N GLN A 63 -2.54 26.54 -38.49
CA GLN A 63 -3.09 27.85 -38.12
C GLN A 63 -3.91 28.47 -39.26
N GLY A 64 -3.43 28.35 -40.50
CA GLY A 64 -4.16 28.75 -41.70
C GLY A 64 -5.46 27.97 -41.86
N LEU A 65 -5.40 26.64 -41.77
CA LEU A 65 -6.57 25.75 -41.85
C LEU A 65 -7.59 26.04 -40.73
N PHE A 66 -7.12 26.29 -39.50
CA PHE A 66 -7.95 26.68 -38.36
C PHE A 66 -8.63 28.03 -38.61
N LYS A 67 -7.93 29.00 -39.21
CA LYS A 67 -8.52 30.30 -39.61
C LYS A 67 -9.53 30.16 -40.75
N GLU A 68 -9.22 29.37 -41.78
CA GLU A 68 -10.06 29.18 -42.97
C GLU A 68 -11.35 28.40 -42.69
N HIS A 69 -11.34 27.48 -41.71
CA HIS A 69 -12.50 26.70 -41.31
C HIS A 69 -13.35 27.32 -40.20
N PHE A 70 -13.20 28.62 -39.90
CA PHE A 70 -13.87 29.27 -38.75
C PHE A 70 -13.69 28.50 -37.45
N ILE A 71 -12.44 28.17 -37.14
CA ILE A 71 -11.98 28.18 -35.76
C ILE A 71 -11.31 29.55 -35.57
N GLU A 72 -12.11 30.62 -35.68
CA GLU A 72 -11.92 31.71 -34.71
C GLU A 72 -12.03 31.00 -33.37
N VAL A 73 -10.92 30.83 -32.66
CA VAL A 73 -11.01 30.62 -31.22
C VAL A 73 -11.64 31.91 -30.73
N PRO A 74 -12.94 31.93 -30.38
CA PRO A 74 -13.54 33.13 -29.82
C PRO A 74 -12.78 33.41 -28.53
N GLU A 75 -12.51 34.66 -28.19
CA GLU A 75 -11.90 35.01 -26.90
C GLU A 75 -12.69 34.45 -25.71
N GLU A 76 -13.96 34.04 -25.91
CA GLU A 76 -14.78 33.27 -24.95
C GLU A 76 -14.19 31.89 -24.59
N LYS A 77 -13.25 31.32 -25.35
CA LYS A 77 -12.67 30.02 -25.02
C LYS A 77 -11.56 30.04 -23.95
N TYR A 78 -11.12 31.22 -23.52
CA TYR A 78 -10.34 31.33 -22.29
C TYR A 78 -11.19 31.02 -21.04
N ASP A 79 -12.52 31.20 -21.12
CA ASP A 79 -13.44 30.88 -20.03
C ASP A 79 -13.65 29.36 -19.87
N VAL A 80 -13.59 28.57 -20.95
CA VAL A 80 -13.82 27.12 -20.83
C VAL A 80 -12.74 26.40 -20.04
N LEU A 81 -11.50 26.88 -20.03
CA LEU A 81 -10.45 26.31 -19.16
C LEU A 81 -10.69 26.67 -17.69
N GLY A 82 -11.19 27.88 -17.43
CA GLY A 82 -11.63 28.31 -16.10
C GLY A 82 -12.84 27.51 -15.62
N GLU A 83 -13.89 27.42 -16.43
CA GLU A 83 -15.08 26.61 -16.16
C GLU A 83 -14.75 25.11 -16.03
N LEU A 84 -13.85 24.56 -16.85
CA LEU A 84 -13.41 23.17 -16.71
C LEU A 84 -12.65 22.95 -15.41
N GLN A 85 -11.82 23.91 -14.99
CA GLN A 85 -11.12 23.83 -13.72
C GLN A 85 -12.08 23.97 -12.54
N GLU A 86 -13.00 24.93 -12.58
CA GLU A 86 -14.03 25.13 -11.55
C GLU A 86 -14.97 23.93 -11.45
N THR A 87 -15.38 23.35 -12.58
CA THR A 87 -16.19 22.11 -12.58
C THR A 87 -15.41 20.91 -12.08
N THR A 88 -14.11 20.82 -12.35
CA THR A 88 -13.25 19.76 -11.81
C THR A 88 -13.10 19.89 -10.30
N GLU A 89 -12.83 21.10 -9.80
CA GLU A 89 -12.76 21.40 -8.37
C GLU A 89 -14.10 21.12 -7.67
N ALA A 90 -15.22 21.52 -8.28
CA ALA A 90 -16.56 21.24 -7.77
C ALA A 90 -16.92 19.73 -7.80
N LEU A 91 -16.49 19.00 -8.84
CA LEU A 91 -16.67 17.55 -8.92
C LEU A 91 -15.82 16.83 -7.88
N GLN A 92 -14.59 17.28 -7.66
CA GLN A 92 -13.72 16.73 -6.64
C GLN A 92 -14.30 16.96 -5.24
N ALA A 93 -14.77 18.18 -4.93
CA ALA A 93 -15.43 18.47 -3.66
C ALA A 93 -16.68 17.59 -3.43
N LYS A 94 -17.52 17.40 -4.46
CA LYS A 94 -18.68 16.50 -4.41
C LYS A 94 -18.28 15.04 -4.24
N LEU A 95 -17.18 14.62 -4.84
CA LEU A 95 -16.65 13.28 -4.69
C LEU A 95 -16.18 13.04 -3.26
N ASP A 96 -15.44 14.00 -2.69
CA ASP A 96 -14.99 13.93 -1.30
C ASP A 96 -16.18 13.89 -0.33
N GLU A 97 -17.19 14.74 -0.52
CA GLU A 97 -18.44 14.71 0.26
C GLU A 97 -19.16 13.36 0.13
N ALA A 98 -19.24 12.80 -1.08
CA ALA A 98 -19.85 11.50 -1.31
C ALA A 98 -19.05 10.37 -0.64
N ILE A 99 -17.72 10.43 -0.63
CA ILE A 99 -16.86 9.47 0.06
C ILE A 99 -17.07 9.57 1.57
N GLU A 100 -17.05 10.78 2.14
CA GLU A 100 -17.31 10.99 3.56
C GLU A 100 -18.68 10.47 3.97
N ALA A 101 -19.72 10.76 3.19
CA ALA A 101 -21.06 10.24 3.41
C ALA A 101 -21.11 8.70 3.32
N ASN A 102 -20.38 8.11 2.37
CA ASN A 102 -20.32 6.66 2.22
C ASN A 102 -19.62 5.99 3.42
N VAL A 103 -18.49 6.56 3.88
CA VAL A 103 -17.78 6.09 5.07
C VAL A 103 -18.67 6.22 6.31
N ALA A 104 -19.36 7.34 6.48
CA ALA A 104 -20.29 7.55 7.60
C ALA A 104 -21.45 6.55 7.57
N LEU A 105 -22.06 6.32 6.40
CA LEU A 105 -23.12 5.32 6.23
C LEU A 105 -22.60 3.91 6.50
N ASN A 106 -21.41 3.56 6.04
CA ASN A 106 -20.82 2.24 6.28
C ASN A 106 -20.56 2.02 7.78
N ASN A 107 -20.06 3.04 8.49
CA ASN A 107 -19.89 2.99 9.94
C ASN A 107 -21.24 2.80 10.66
N GLN A 108 -22.28 3.53 10.24
CA GLN A 108 -23.64 3.35 10.80
C GLN A 108 -24.20 1.95 10.54
N VAL A 109 -24.00 1.41 9.33
CA VAL A 109 -24.43 0.04 8.99
C VAL A 109 -23.68 -0.99 9.84
N ASN A 110 -22.38 -0.82 10.04
CA ASN A 110 -21.57 -1.67 10.91
C ASN A 110 -22.02 -1.60 12.37
N ASP A 111 -22.31 -0.40 12.88
CA ASP A 111 -22.85 -0.22 14.23
C ASP A 111 -24.22 -0.87 14.41
N MET A 112 -25.13 -0.71 13.44
CA MET A 112 -26.44 -1.35 13.45
C MET A 112 -26.32 -2.88 13.43
N ARG A 113 -25.44 -3.44 12.58
CA ARG A 113 -25.18 -4.88 12.54
C ARG A 113 -24.58 -5.40 13.84
N ARG A 114 -23.60 -4.68 14.40
CA ARG A 114 -23.01 -4.98 15.71
C ARG A 114 -24.08 -5.04 16.79
N LEU A 115 -24.95 -4.02 16.88
CA LEU A 115 -26.05 -3.99 17.85
C LEU A 115 -27.04 -5.14 17.65
N ALA A 116 -27.39 -5.47 16.41
CA ALA A 116 -28.28 -6.59 16.11
C ALA A 116 -27.69 -7.94 16.57
N VAL A 117 -26.39 -8.17 16.35
CA VAL A 117 -25.69 -9.38 16.82
C VAL A 117 -25.64 -9.44 18.34
N ILE A 118 -25.33 -8.33 19.00
CA ILE A 118 -25.31 -8.23 20.47
C ILE A 118 -26.70 -8.54 21.03
N GLU A 119 -27.75 -7.92 20.46
CA GLU A 119 -29.13 -8.15 20.88
C GLU A 119 -29.50 -9.63 20.71
N GLU A 120 -29.23 -10.23 19.56
CA GLU A 120 -29.48 -11.65 19.29
C GLU A 120 -28.76 -12.57 20.31
N MET A 121 -27.49 -12.31 20.59
CA MET A 121 -26.69 -13.13 21.51
C MET A 121 -27.02 -12.89 22.99
N SER A 122 -27.60 -11.74 23.33
CA SER A 122 -28.00 -11.37 24.70
C SER A 122 -29.40 -11.84 25.10
N LYS A 123 -30.27 -12.25 24.16
CA LYS A 123 -31.65 -12.72 24.43
C LYS A 123 -31.75 -13.85 25.45
N ASP A 124 -30.73 -14.69 25.55
CA ASP A 124 -30.71 -15.82 26.49
C ASP A 124 -30.06 -15.50 27.85
N LEU A 125 -29.63 -14.25 28.06
CA LEU A 125 -28.96 -13.79 29.28
C LEU A 125 -29.92 -12.93 30.11
N ALA A 126 -29.74 -12.91 31.43
CA ALA A 126 -30.46 -11.96 32.27
C ALA A 126 -29.97 -10.52 32.02
N ASP A 127 -30.81 -9.50 32.24
CA ASP A 127 -30.47 -8.09 31.95
C ASP A 127 -29.14 -7.62 32.58
N THR A 128 -28.81 -8.14 33.77
CA THR A 128 -27.55 -7.85 34.48
C THR A 128 -26.33 -8.52 33.86
N GLU A 129 -26.52 -9.66 33.21
CA GLU A 129 -25.50 -10.43 32.48
C GLU A 129 -25.30 -9.84 31.08
N ALA A 130 -26.38 -9.44 30.41
CA ALA A 130 -26.34 -8.71 29.14
C ALA A 130 -25.55 -7.39 29.26
N ALA A 131 -25.75 -6.64 30.35
CA ALA A 131 -24.97 -5.42 30.63
C ALA A 131 -23.47 -5.70 30.84
N LYS A 132 -23.10 -6.86 31.41
CA LYS A 132 -21.70 -7.28 31.54
C LYS A 132 -21.12 -7.72 30.20
N LEU A 133 -21.90 -8.44 29.37
CA LEU A 133 -21.49 -8.82 28.03
C LEU A 133 -21.21 -7.58 27.17
N ASN A 134 -22.08 -6.56 27.22
CA ASN A 134 -21.86 -5.30 26.51
C ASN A 134 -20.52 -4.63 26.88
N LYS A 135 -20.20 -4.56 28.17
CA LYS A 135 -18.92 -4.01 28.64
C LYS A 135 -17.71 -4.81 28.16
N LEU A 136 -17.85 -6.13 28.02
CA LEU A 136 -16.78 -6.99 27.49
C LEU A 136 -16.61 -6.84 25.98
N LEU A 137 -17.68 -6.49 25.27
CA LEU A 137 -17.70 -6.31 23.82
C LEU A 137 -17.32 -4.89 23.36
N GLU A 138 -17.29 -3.90 24.26
CA GLU A 138 -16.82 -2.53 23.96
C GLU A 138 -15.38 -2.50 23.41
N GLY A 139 -14.55 -3.50 23.74
CA GLY A 139 -13.19 -3.63 23.22
C GLY A 139 -13.04 -4.53 21.98
N VAL A 140 -14.13 -5.06 21.42
CA VAL A 140 -14.09 -5.98 20.28
C VAL A 140 -14.46 -5.25 18.99
N GLU A 141 -13.53 -5.17 18.05
CA GLU A 141 -13.75 -4.57 16.74
C GLU A 141 -14.72 -5.41 15.89
N PHE A 142 -15.65 -4.72 15.23
CA PHE A 142 -16.60 -5.30 14.29
C PHE A 142 -15.99 -5.22 12.88
N GLU A 143 -15.53 -6.36 12.39
CA GLU A 143 -14.95 -6.49 11.04
C GLU A 143 -15.95 -7.13 10.07
N ASP A 144 -16.59 -8.21 10.51
CA ASP A 144 -17.53 -9.00 9.72
C ASP A 144 -18.60 -9.60 10.65
N GLU A 145 -19.82 -9.79 10.14
CA GLU A 145 -20.95 -10.25 10.94
C GLU A 145 -20.75 -11.66 11.49
N ASP A 146 -20.21 -12.58 10.69
CA ASP A 146 -20.04 -13.99 11.08
C ASP A 146 -18.87 -14.13 12.05
N LEU A 147 -17.74 -13.47 11.78
CA LEU A 147 -16.59 -13.43 12.69
C LEU A 147 -16.93 -12.76 14.01
N TYR A 148 -17.73 -11.69 14.00
CA TYR A 148 -18.16 -11.02 15.22
C TYR A 148 -19.09 -11.92 16.06
N LYS A 149 -20.02 -12.64 15.43
CA LYS A 149 -20.85 -13.66 16.12
C LYS A 149 -20.00 -14.73 16.79
N GLU A 150 -18.98 -15.25 16.10
CA GLU A 150 -18.06 -16.23 16.68
C GLU A 150 -17.30 -15.67 17.89
N LYS A 151 -16.69 -14.47 17.74
CA LYS A 151 -15.98 -13.78 18.84
C LYS A 151 -16.91 -13.56 20.05
N VAL A 152 -18.15 -13.11 19.81
CA VAL A 152 -19.17 -12.90 20.86
C VAL A 152 -19.57 -14.22 21.51
N SER A 153 -19.71 -15.30 20.74
CA SER A 153 -20.04 -16.64 21.26
C SER A 153 -18.94 -17.18 22.17
N VAL A 154 -17.68 -17.04 21.77
CA VAL A 154 -16.52 -17.46 22.58
C VAL A 154 -16.48 -16.70 23.91
N ILE A 155 -16.72 -15.39 23.88
CA ILE A 155 -16.79 -14.57 25.10
C ILE A 155 -17.99 -14.99 25.96
N LYS A 156 -19.16 -15.24 25.36
CA LYS A 156 -20.36 -15.70 26.06
C LYS A 156 -20.12 -17.04 26.77
N GLU A 157 -19.52 -18.02 26.10
CA GLU A 157 -19.24 -19.33 26.68
C GLU A 157 -18.19 -19.29 27.80
N ASN A 158 -17.18 -18.43 27.66
CA ASN A 158 -16.10 -18.30 28.65
C ASN A 158 -16.53 -17.55 29.92
N TYR A 159 -17.38 -16.52 29.79
CA TYR A 159 -17.80 -15.68 30.91
C TYR A 159 -19.18 -16.05 31.51
N PHE A 160 -20.03 -16.75 30.75
CA PHE A 160 -21.35 -17.20 31.18
C PHE A 160 -21.53 -18.71 30.90
N PRO A 161 -20.77 -19.59 31.57
CA PRO A 161 -20.93 -21.03 31.40
C PRO A 161 -22.34 -21.45 31.84
N LYS A 162 -23.19 -21.85 30.88
CA LYS A 162 -24.48 -22.45 31.21
C LYS A 162 -24.23 -23.83 31.82
N ALA A 163 -24.39 -23.95 33.13
CA ALA A 163 -24.53 -25.26 33.77
C ALA A 163 -25.75 -25.98 33.15
N PRO A 164 -25.67 -27.30 32.87
CA PRO A 164 -26.83 -28.04 32.38
C PRO A 164 -27.95 -27.93 33.41
N ALA A 165 -29.14 -27.58 32.94
CA ALA A 165 -30.32 -27.37 33.76
C ALA A 165 -30.56 -28.53 34.73
N ALA A 166 -30.27 -28.31 36.01
CA ALA A 166 -30.73 -29.19 37.07
C ALA A 166 -32.23 -28.92 37.26
N THR A 167 -33.03 -29.95 37.00
CA THR A 167 -34.45 -30.05 37.32
C THR A 167 -34.72 -29.46 38.71
N THR A 168 -35.41 -28.33 38.75
CA THR A 168 -35.93 -27.74 39.99
C THR A 168 -37.02 -28.64 40.56
N VAL A 169 -36.70 -29.37 41.64
CA VAL A 169 -37.70 -29.91 42.55
C VAL A 169 -37.94 -28.85 43.62
N VAL A 170 -39.21 -28.46 43.75
CA VAL A 170 -39.74 -27.44 44.63
C VAL A 170 -39.51 -27.82 46.11
N ALA A 171 -38.95 -26.90 46.91
CA ALA A 171 -39.21 -26.83 48.35
C ALA A 171 -38.90 -25.41 48.87
N ASP A 172 -39.98 -24.63 48.95
CA ASP A 172 -40.19 -23.43 49.76
C ASP A 172 -39.75 -23.66 51.22
N GLN A 173 -38.80 -22.86 51.75
CA GLN A 173 -38.80 -22.34 53.14
C GLN A 173 -37.96 -21.06 53.26
N ALA A 174 -38.64 -19.99 53.68
CA ALA A 174 -38.28 -18.80 54.46
C ALA A 174 -36.80 -18.39 54.74
N ALA A 175 -36.62 -17.06 54.66
CA ALA A 175 -35.50 -16.15 55.04
C ALA A 175 -34.86 -16.38 56.45
N PRO A 176 -33.81 -15.63 56.91
CA PRO A 176 -33.15 -14.43 56.36
C PRO A 176 -31.59 -14.37 56.47
N LEU A 177 -31.05 -13.19 56.15
CA LEU A 177 -29.68 -12.64 56.24
C LEU A 177 -28.80 -13.02 57.46
N LEU A 178 -27.48 -12.73 57.28
CA LEU A 178 -26.34 -12.57 58.25
C LEU A 178 -25.40 -13.78 58.26
N GLU A 179 -24.07 -13.73 58.43
CA GLU A 179 -22.98 -12.76 58.54
C GLU A 179 -21.71 -13.66 58.73
N ASP A 180 -20.51 -13.18 58.38
CA ASP A 180 -19.15 -13.70 58.70
C ASP A 180 -18.90 -15.15 59.17
N ALA A 181 -17.96 -15.86 58.53
CA ALA A 181 -16.81 -16.51 59.19
C ALA A 181 -15.96 -17.39 58.24
N GLU A 182 -14.69 -17.48 58.60
CA GLU A 182 -13.54 -18.06 57.90
C GLU A 182 -13.49 -19.61 57.87
N GLN A 183 -12.54 -20.13 57.06
CA GLN A 183 -11.80 -21.40 57.15
C GLN A 183 -12.44 -22.73 56.64
N ALA A 184 -12.00 -23.12 55.41
CA ALA A 184 -11.42 -24.41 54.93
C ALA A 184 -11.94 -25.79 55.43
N PRO A 185 -11.57 -26.93 54.78
CA PRO A 185 -11.46 -27.31 53.36
C PRO A 185 -12.18 -28.66 53.05
N SER A 186 -11.95 -29.23 51.85
CA SER A 186 -12.34 -30.57 51.32
C SER A 186 -13.69 -30.62 50.59
N MET A 187 -13.82 -31.22 49.40
CA MET A 187 -13.55 -32.63 49.12
C MET A 187 -13.02 -32.85 47.69
N ILE A 188 -11.90 -33.57 47.56
CA ILE A 188 -11.43 -34.10 46.27
C ILE A 188 -12.30 -35.32 45.95
N THR A 189 -13.05 -35.25 44.85
CA THR A 189 -13.86 -36.35 44.34
C THR A 189 -12.97 -37.54 43.96
N GLU A 190 -13.10 -38.66 44.67
CA GLU A 190 -12.21 -39.82 44.57
C GLU A 190 -12.18 -40.53 43.20
N ASN A 191 -12.99 -40.09 42.24
CA ASN A 191 -13.08 -40.68 40.90
C ASN A 191 -12.68 -39.74 39.75
N SER A 192 -12.04 -38.60 40.05
CA SER A 192 -11.50 -37.70 39.03
C SER A 192 -10.27 -38.31 38.31
N LEU A 193 -10.13 -38.05 37.02
CA LEU A 193 -8.99 -38.46 36.18
C LEU A 193 -7.64 -38.11 36.82
N VAL A 194 -7.58 -36.99 37.56
CA VAL A 194 -6.40 -36.55 38.32
C VAL A 194 -6.03 -37.52 39.45
N SER A 195 -7.01 -38.14 40.13
CA SER A 195 -6.79 -39.16 41.17
C SER A 195 -6.24 -40.46 40.59
N GLN A 196 -6.66 -40.83 39.37
CA GLN A 196 -6.15 -42.02 38.68
C GLN A 196 -4.68 -41.83 38.25
N TYR A 197 -4.32 -40.64 37.76
CA TYR A 197 -2.93 -40.29 37.47
C TYR A 197 -2.05 -40.24 38.74
N ALA A 198 -2.55 -39.65 39.83
CA ALA A 198 -1.82 -39.63 41.10
C ALA A 198 -1.59 -41.05 41.69
N ARG A 199 -2.57 -41.96 41.54
CA ARG A 199 -2.40 -43.38 41.89
C ARG A 199 -1.39 -44.10 40.98
N ALA A 200 -1.35 -43.78 39.68
CA ALA A 200 -0.38 -44.36 38.76
C ALA A 200 1.06 -43.92 39.08
N LEU A 201 1.26 -42.64 39.40
CA LEU A 201 2.56 -42.11 39.81
C LEU A 201 3.02 -42.67 41.16
N SER A 202 2.12 -42.79 42.15
CA SER A 202 2.48 -43.35 43.46
C SER A 202 2.83 -44.84 43.42
N ARG A 203 2.31 -45.61 42.45
CA ARG A 203 2.73 -47.00 42.23
C ARG A 203 4.11 -47.13 41.59
N GLY A 204 4.54 -46.15 40.79
CA GLY A 204 5.85 -46.14 40.12
C GLY A 204 7.04 -45.87 41.06
N ILE A 205 6.80 -45.19 42.20
CA ILE A 205 7.86 -44.79 43.14
C ILE A 205 8.23 -45.90 44.14
N LYS A 206 7.44 -46.99 44.23
CA LYS A 206 7.62 -48.03 45.27
C LYS A 206 8.40 -49.28 44.82
N LYS A 207 9.22 -49.17 43.77
CA LYS A 207 10.08 -50.27 43.31
C LYS A 207 11.53 -49.84 43.08
N GLN A 208 12.18 -49.39 44.15
CA GLN A 208 13.58 -49.70 44.51
C GLN A 208 13.66 -49.85 46.02
#